data_AF-A0A4Y2NIM5-F1
#
_entry.id   AF-A0A4Y2NIM5-F1
#
_cell.length_a   1.000
_cell.length_b   1.000
_cell.length_c   1.000
_cell.angle_alpha   90.00
_cell.angle_beta   90.00
_cell.angle_gamma   90.00
#
_symmetry.space_group_name_H-M   'P 1'
#
loop_
_entity.id
_entity.type
_entity.pdbx_description
1 polymer ?
#
loop_
_entity_poly.entity_id
_entity_poly.type
_entity_poly.pdbx_seq_one_letter_code
_entity_poly.pdbx_strand_id
1 'polypeptide(L)'
;MHSIGQRVFLPLEYHRLERSHTATRRSFQKRFNVPKGPDAKTIRKLFAKFERIGSVDDNRVGNVGPRQTVVTPENVAKVSGIVQQNPRNTVQRIASYTGLKRSSTQKIMANRLTDNSFHTKSKVIRPYP
;
A
#
# COMPACT_ATOMS: atom_id res chain seq x y z
N MET A 1 12.96 5.33 -11.91
CA MET A 1 12.57 3.94 -11.57
C MET A 1 12.05 3.27 -12.83
N HIS A 2 12.27 1.96 -13.01
CA HIS A 2 11.73 1.21 -14.15
C HIS A 2 10.26 0.86 -13.93
N SER A 3 9.44 0.96 -14.98
CA SER A 3 8.06 0.49 -14.93
C SER A 3 7.99 -1.03 -14.79
N ILE A 4 6.84 -1.58 -14.37
CA ILE A 4 6.68 -3.04 -14.24
C ILE A 4 6.95 -3.75 -15.57
N GLY A 5 6.46 -3.21 -16.69
CA GLY A 5 6.70 -3.76 -18.02
C GLY A 5 8.19 -3.76 -18.41
N GLN A 6 8.93 -2.71 -18.06
CA GLN A 6 10.39 -2.66 -18.26
C GLN A 6 11.11 -3.72 -17.43
N ARG A 7 10.63 -4.00 -16.21
CA ARG A 7 11.24 -4.99 -15.31
C ARG A 7 10.91 -6.43 -15.66
N VAL A 8 9.73 -6.69 -16.25
CA VAL A 8 9.39 -8.00 -16.82
C VAL A 8 10.27 -8.29 -18.04
N PHE A 9 10.51 -7.29 -18.88
CA PHE A 9 11.31 -7.48 -20.09
C PHE A 9 12.74 -7.94 -19.80
N LEU A 10 13.39 -7.38 -18.78
CA LEU A 10 14.81 -7.61 -18.52
C LEU A 10 15.17 -9.08 -18.22
N PRO A 11 14.52 -9.80 -17.28
CA PRO A 11 14.82 -11.21 -17.03
C PRO A 11 14.56 -12.11 -18.24
N LEU A 12 13.46 -11.86 -18.97
CA LEU A 12 13.08 -12.66 -20.14
C LEU A 12 14.12 -12.52 -21.26
N GLU A 13 14.49 -11.29 -21.57
CA GLU A 13 15.45 -11.01 -22.62
C GLU A 13 16.87 -11.41 -22.22
N TYR A 14 17.23 -11.27 -20.94
CA TYR A 14 18.50 -11.74 -20.40
C TYR A 14 18.65 -13.26 -20.51
N HIS A 15 17.57 -14.01 -20.26
CA HIS A 15 17.57 -15.46 -20.46
C HIS A 15 17.71 -15.83 -21.95
N ARG A 16 16.92 -15.19 -22.82
CA ARG A 16 16.94 -15.41 -24.27
C ARG A 16 18.32 -15.13 -24.90
N LEU A 17 19.04 -14.13 -24.40
CA LEU A 17 20.36 -13.70 -24.91
C LEU A 17 21.51 -14.36 -24.15
N GLU A 18 21.31 -15.59 -23.66
CA GLU A 18 22.35 -16.40 -23.00
C GLU A 18 23.08 -15.66 -21.87
N ARG A 19 22.33 -14.88 -21.08
CA ARG A 19 22.85 -14.10 -19.94
C ARG A 19 23.87 -13.01 -20.34
N SER A 20 23.82 -12.53 -21.58
CA SER A 20 24.59 -11.37 -22.03
C SER A 20 23.98 -10.04 -21.59
N HIS A 21 24.61 -9.37 -20.63
CA HIS A 21 24.11 -8.09 -20.09
C HIS A 21 24.22 -6.93 -21.09
N THR A 22 25.24 -6.92 -21.97
CA THR A 22 25.41 -5.89 -22.99
C THR A 22 24.33 -5.97 -24.05
N ALA A 23 24.04 -7.19 -24.54
CA ALA A 23 22.98 -7.43 -25.51
C ALA A 23 21.60 -7.09 -24.94
N THR A 24 21.33 -7.50 -23.69
CA THR A 24 20.10 -7.18 -22.97
C THR A 24 19.92 -5.67 -22.77
N ARG A 25 20.99 -4.96 -22.44
CA ARG A 25 20.95 -3.50 -22.28
C ARG A 25 20.64 -2.79 -23.61
N ARG A 26 21.25 -3.25 -24.71
CA ARG A 26 21.01 -2.70 -26.05
C ARG A 26 19.58 -2.98 -26.53
N SER A 27 19.07 -4.20 -26.34
CA SER A 27 17.69 -4.54 -26.70
C SER A 27 16.68 -3.76 -25.86
N PHE A 28 16.96 -3.54 -24.57
CA PHE A 28 16.15 -2.67 -23.70
C PHE A 28 16.11 -1.22 -24.21
N GLN A 29 17.27 -0.64 -24.53
CA GLN A 29 17.36 0.71 -25.07
C GLN A 29 16.56 0.84 -26.37
N LYS A 30 16.69 -0.12 -27.28
CA LYS A 30 15.97 -0.16 -28.56
C LYS A 30 14.45 -0.28 -28.34
N ARG A 31 14.00 -1.19 -27.47
CA ARG A 31 12.58 -1.47 -27.25
C ARG A 31 11.85 -0.30 -26.57
N PHE A 32 12.50 0.36 -25.61
CA PHE A 32 11.88 1.43 -24.83
C PHE A 32 12.31 2.83 -25.25
N ASN A 33 13.09 2.97 -26.32
CA ASN A 33 13.65 4.22 -26.82
C ASN A 33 14.28 5.10 -25.71
N VAL A 34 15.10 4.47 -24.85
CA VAL A 34 15.76 5.16 -23.74
C VAL A 34 17.25 5.30 -23.97
N PRO A 35 17.85 6.46 -23.66
CA PRO A 35 19.28 6.68 -23.88
C PRO A 35 20.14 5.78 -22.99
N LYS A 36 19.69 5.49 -21.77
CA LYS A 36 20.41 4.66 -20.80
C LYS A 36 19.58 3.45 -20.40
N GLY A 37 20.10 2.26 -20.70
CA GLY A 37 19.60 1.01 -20.14
C GLY A 37 20.14 0.73 -18.74
N PRO A 38 19.52 -0.20 -18.00
CA PRO A 38 19.93 -0.59 -16.66
C PRO A 38 21.35 -1.16 -16.62
N ASP A 39 21.99 -1.00 -15.46
CA ASP A 39 23.29 -1.57 -15.18
C ASP A 39 23.25 -3.11 -15.09
N ALA A 40 24.37 -3.76 -15.39
CA ALA A 40 24.54 -5.21 -15.32
C ALA A 40 24.22 -5.77 -13.93
N LYS A 41 24.51 -5.02 -12.85
CA LYS A 41 24.14 -5.40 -11.49
C LYS A 41 22.62 -5.46 -11.31
N THR A 42 21.90 -4.49 -11.86
CA THR A 42 20.43 -4.42 -11.81
C THR A 42 19.81 -5.57 -12.60
N ILE A 43 20.31 -5.86 -13.79
CA ILE A 43 19.83 -6.96 -14.64
C ILE A 43 20.01 -8.30 -13.91
N ARG A 44 21.22 -8.58 -13.39
CA ARG A 44 21.50 -9.81 -12.64
C ARG A 44 20.63 -9.95 -11.39
N LYS A 45 20.44 -8.87 -10.64
CA LYS A 45 19.60 -8.87 -9.42
C LYS A 45 18.13 -9.14 -9.74
N LEU A 46 17.59 -8.51 -10.79
CA LEU A 46 16.22 -8.74 -11.23
C LEU A 46 16.03 -10.19 -11.70
N PHE A 47 16.99 -10.71 -12.47
CA PHE A 47 16.95 -12.08 -12.95
C PHE A 47 17.00 -13.10 -11.80
N ALA A 48 17.96 -12.98 -10.88
CA ALA A 48 18.06 -13.87 -9.72
C ALA A 48 16.80 -13.84 -8.84
N LYS A 49 16.20 -12.66 -8.66
CA LYS A 49 14.93 -12.52 -7.94
C LYS A 49 13.79 -13.22 -8.66
N PHE A 50 13.73 -13.08 -9.98
CA PHE A 50 12.74 -13.73 -10.82
C PHE A 50 12.90 -15.25 -10.81
N GLU A 51 14.11 -15.80 -10.96
CA GLU A 51 14.36 -17.25 -10.84
C GLU A 51 13.94 -17.79 -9.47
N ARG A 52 14.20 -17.03 -8.40
CA ARG A 52 13.91 -17.49 -7.02
C ARG A 52 12.43 -17.46 -6.65
N ILE A 53 11.69 -16.43 -7.07
CA ILE A 53 10.33 -16.13 -6.56
C ILE A 53 9.28 -16.16 -7.68
N GLY A 54 9.68 -16.14 -8.94
CA GLY A 54 8.77 -16.00 -10.09
C GLY A 54 8.18 -14.58 -10.25
N SER A 55 8.62 -13.61 -9.42
CA SER A 55 8.10 -12.24 -9.43
C SER A 55 9.19 -11.22 -9.67
N VAL A 56 8.90 -10.27 -10.57
CA VAL A 56 9.72 -9.08 -10.78
C VAL A 56 9.27 -7.89 -9.94
N ASP A 57 8.18 -7.99 -9.17
CA ASP A 57 7.63 -6.86 -8.44
C ASP A 57 8.51 -6.48 -7.24
N ASP A 58 8.69 -5.18 -6.99
CA ASP A 58 9.25 -4.71 -5.73
C ASP A 58 8.14 -4.75 -4.69
N ASN A 59 8.04 -5.85 -3.93
CA ASN A 59 7.18 -5.98 -2.75
C ASN A 59 7.46 -4.86 -1.74
N ARG A 60 6.93 -3.66 -2.02
CA ARG A 60 6.86 -2.51 -1.10
C ARG A 60 5.67 -2.64 -0.16
N VAL A 61 4.83 -3.66 -0.36
CA VAL A 61 3.62 -3.96 0.43
C VAL A 61 3.93 -4.11 1.93
N GLY A 62 5.18 -4.40 2.31
CA GLY A 62 5.63 -4.45 3.71
C GLY A 62 6.29 -3.18 4.27
N ASN A 63 6.61 -2.19 3.43
CA ASN A 63 7.24 -0.94 3.86
C ASN A 63 6.19 0.17 4.07
N VAL A 64 5.04 -0.20 4.65
CA VAL A 64 3.95 0.72 4.99
C VAL A 64 4.28 1.47 6.29
N GLY A 65 5.33 2.30 6.27
CA GLY A 65 5.71 3.17 7.39
C GLY A 65 5.87 2.45 8.75
N PRO A 66 5.94 3.21 9.85
CA PRO A 66 5.98 2.63 11.19
C PRO A 66 4.74 1.78 11.48
N ARG A 67 4.94 0.61 12.11
CA ARG A 67 3.84 -0.25 12.59
C ARG A 67 2.86 0.58 13.44
N GLN A 68 1.58 0.56 13.10
CA GLN A 68 0.54 1.24 13.87
C GLN A 68 0.18 0.42 15.13
N THR A 69 1.11 0.32 16.09
CA THR A 69 0.94 -0.48 17.31
C THR A 69 -0.22 -0.04 18.19
N VAL A 70 -0.65 1.22 18.09
CA VAL A 70 -1.76 1.76 18.91
C VAL A 70 -3.13 1.60 18.24
N VAL A 71 -3.18 1.37 16.92
CA VAL A 71 -4.44 1.17 16.16
C VAL A 71 -4.78 -0.32 16.13
N THR A 72 -4.85 -0.94 17.32
CA THR A 72 -5.33 -2.31 17.47
C THR A 72 -6.86 -2.36 17.29
N PRO A 73 -7.43 -3.50 16.87
CA PRO A 73 -8.89 -3.66 16.77
C PRO A 73 -9.62 -3.34 18.08
N GLU A 74 -9.02 -3.68 19.22
CA GLU A 74 -9.56 -3.38 20.55
C GLU A 74 -9.68 -1.87 20.81
N ASN A 75 -8.63 -1.10 20.52
CA ASN A 75 -8.64 0.35 20.71
C ASN A 75 -9.61 1.02 19.75
N VAL A 76 -9.73 0.51 18.52
CA VAL A 76 -10.73 0.96 17.54
C VAL A 76 -12.14 0.73 18.08
N ALA A 77 -12.42 -0.46 18.63
CA ALA A 77 -13.72 -0.79 19.22
C ALA A 77 -14.07 0.17 20.38
N LYS A 78 -13.16 0.37 21.33
CA LYS A 78 -13.34 1.29 22.48
C LYS A 78 -13.66 2.73 22.03
N VAL A 79 -12.88 3.26 21.08
CA VAL A 79 -13.10 4.61 20.53
C VAL A 79 -14.44 4.66 19.76
N SER A 80 -14.74 3.65 18.95
CA SER A 80 -15.99 3.60 18.16
C SER A 80 -17.24 3.58 19.04
N GLY A 81 -17.23 2.81 20.14
CA GLY A 81 -18.37 2.74 21.06
C GLY A 81 -18.68 4.09 21.71
N ILE A 82 -17.65 4.82 22.15
CA ILE A 82 -17.83 6.14 22.78
C ILE A 82 -18.31 7.18 21.76
N VAL A 83 -17.80 7.12 20.52
CA VAL A 83 -18.24 8.01 19.44
C VAL A 83 -19.69 7.73 19.05
N GLN A 84 -20.10 6.46 18.97
CA GLN A 84 -21.48 6.07 18.68
C GLN A 84 -22.45 6.50 19.79
N GLN A 85 -22.04 6.37 21.06
CA GLN A 85 -22.85 6.79 22.21
C GLN A 85 -23.08 8.30 22.21
N ASN A 86 -22.06 9.10 21.88
CA ASN A 86 -22.22 10.54 21.75
C ASN A 86 -21.24 11.11 20.71
N PRO A 87 -21.71 11.37 19.48
CA PRO A 87 -20.85 11.84 18.39
C PRO A 87 -20.36 13.28 18.57
N ARG A 88 -20.92 14.04 19.52
CA ARG A 88 -20.46 15.40 19.86
C ARG A 88 -19.28 15.43 20.81
N ASN A 89 -18.82 14.27 21.30
CA ASN A 89 -17.65 14.21 22.16
C ASN A 89 -16.39 14.69 21.42
N THR A 90 -15.61 15.56 22.06
CA THR A 90 -14.33 15.99 21.54
C THR A 90 -13.30 14.86 21.63
N VAL A 91 -12.31 14.88 20.73
CA VAL A 91 -11.19 13.91 20.74
C VAL A 91 -10.51 13.84 22.11
N GLN A 92 -10.36 14.99 22.78
CA GLN A 92 -9.77 15.06 24.12
C GLN A 92 -10.58 14.26 25.14
N ARG A 93 -11.90 14.37 25.10
CA ARG A 93 -12.80 13.69 26.03
C ARG A 93 -12.83 12.18 25.80
N ILE A 94 -12.79 11.76 24.53
CA ILE A 94 -12.68 10.34 24.15
C ILE A 94 -11.33 9.76 24.58
N ALA A 95 -10.24 10.52 24.44
CA ALA A 95 -8.92 10.14 24.93
C ALA A 95 -8.92 9.92 26.45
N SER A 96 -9.56 10.81 27.22
CA SER A 96 -9.73 10.65 28.66
C SER A 96 -10.51 9.38 29.04
N TYR A 97 -11.58 9.05 28.32
CA TYR A 97 -12.35 7.82 28.59
C TYR A 97 -11.62 6.53 28.24
N THR A 98 -10.79 6.56 27.19
CA THR A 98 -10.08 5.36 26.68
C THR A 98 -8.70 5.17 27.29
N GLY A 99 -8.17 6.17 28.00
CA GLY A 99 -6.79 6.19 28.48
C GLY A 99 -5.75 6.32 27.36
N LEU A 100 -6.18 6.61 26.12
CA LEU A 100 -5.30 6.75 24.96
C LEU A 100 -4.75 8.19 24.86
N LYS A 101 -3.58 8.35 24.23
CA LYS A 101 -3.10 9.68 23.86
C LYS A 101 -4.04 10.30 22.82
N ARG A 102 -4.31 11.60 22.98
CA ARG A 102 -5.13 12.40 22.04
C ARG A 102 -4.76 12.18 20.57
N SER A 103 -3.47 12.17 20.25
CA SER A 103 -2.97 11.97 18.88
C SER A 103 -3.27 10.58 18.31
N SER A 104 -3.26 9.54 19.17
CA SER A 104 -3.63 8.18 18.77
C SER A 104 -5.14 8.07 18.55
N THR A 105 -5.95 8.63 19.46
CA THR A 105 -7.41 8.69 19.32
C THR A 105 -7.81 9.41 18.03
N GLN A 106 -7.16 10.54 17.73
CA GLN A 106 -7.37 11.28 16.48
C GLN A 106 -7.05 10.43 15.24
N LYS A 107 -5.94 9.69 15.24
CA LYS A 107 -5.59 8.78 14.13
C LYS A 107 -6.60 7.65 13.96
N ILE A 108 -7.09 7.08 15.05
CA ILE A 108 -8.14 6.05 15.03
C ILE A 108 -9.43 6.64 14.43
N MET A 109 -9.84 7.83 14.87
CA MET A 109 -11.02 8.50 14.34
C MET A 109 -10.86 8.82 12.85
N ALA A 110 -9.74 9.42 12.45
CA ALA A 110 -9.48 9.86 11.08
C ALA A 110 -9.33 8.72 10.06
N ASN A 111 -8.66 7.62 10.44
CA ASN A 111 -8.31 6.55 9.49
C ASN A 111 -9.32 5.39 9.49
N ARG A 112 -10.13 5.24 10.54
CA ARG A 112 -11.02 4.07 10.71
C ARG A 112 -12.48 4.42 10.94
N LEU A 113 -12.81 5.63 11.40
CA LEU A 113 -14.20 6.03 11.69
C LEU A 113 -14.76 7.07 10.72
N THR A 114 -13.93 7.99 10.22
CA THR A 114 -14.38 9.05 9.29
C THR A 114 -14.40 8.66 7.81
N ASP A 115 -13.95 7.45 7.45
CA ASP A 115 -14.07 6.91 6.08
C ASP A 115 -15.50 6.40 5.77
N ASN A 116 -16.41 6.49 6.74
CA ASN A 116 -17.85 6.52 6.50
C ASN A 116 -18.31 7.94 6.76
N SER A 117 -18.31 8.74 5.70
CA SER A 117 -18.98 10.04 5.65
C SER A 117 -20.34 9.95 6.34
N PHE A 118 -20.61 10.87 7.27
CA PHE A 118 -21.96 11.17 7.72
C PHE A 118 -22.78 11.73 6.55
N HIS A 119 -23.15 10.89 5.58
CA HIS A 119 -24.25 10.98 4.62
C HIS A 119 -24.12 9.86 3.57
N THR A 120 -24.98 8.83 3.63
CA THR A 120 -26.03 8.60 2.62
C THR A 120 -26.91 7.39 2.96
N LYS A 121 -28.19 7.72 3.21
CA LYS A 121 -29.43 6.97 2.94
C LYS A 121 -29.67 5.65 3.70
N SER A 122 -30.38 5.78 4.82
CA SER A 122 -31.43 4.79 5.14
C SER A 122 -32.40 4.69 3.98
N LYS A 123 -32.41 3.56 3.28
CA LYS A 123 -33.57 3.13 2.49
C LYS A 123 -34.65 2.72 3.48
N VAL A 124 -35.46 3.69 3.91
CA VAL A 124 -36.75 3.40 4.53
C VAL A 124 -37.61 2.79 3.41
N ILE A 125 -37.78 1.48 3.41
CA ILE A 125 -38.83 0.82 2.63
C ILE A 125 -40.13 1.20 3.33
N ARG A 126 -40.86 2.17 2.78
CA ARG A 126 -42.27 2.36 3.15
C ARG A 126 -43.08 1.29 2.41
N PRO A 127 -43.95 0.53 3.07
CA PRO A 127 -44.93 -0.29 2.37
C PRO A 127 -45.93 0.65 1.71
N TYR A 128 -46.25 0.44 0.44
CA TYR A 128 -47.40 1.09 -0.20
C TYR A 128 -48.67 0.26 0.06
N PRO A 129 -49.85 0.90 0.20
CA PRO A 129 -51.16 0.23 0.29
C PRO A 129 -51.53 -0.48 -1.01
#